data_AF-A0AAU9XAH3-F1
#
_entry.id   AF-A0AAU9XAH3-F1
#
_cell.length_a   1.000
_cell.length_b   1.000
_cell.length_c   1.000
_cell.angle_alpha   90.00
_cell.angle_beta   90.00
_cell.angle_gamma   90.00
#
_symmetry.space_group_name_H-M   'P 1'
#
loop_
_entity.id
_entity.type
_entity.pdbx_description
1 polymer ?
#
loop_
_entity_poly.entity_id
_entity_poly.type
_entity_poly.pdbx_seq_one_letter_code
_entity_poly.pdbx_strand_id
1 'polypeptide(L)'
;MEKSSSSVKLPNIEKKSSGGEEQPREKFHATNWKSLSKKEIQKLPPQQRSKYLAYEPAPKECSEAMSAARKRLKELEKSKQKQQKPPPYDEVIEGERHTKIIGQLKAAEARNRIRLMRLRYQNNRSSEVNHLIGCQPTALKAVRLQSLVPPSPDKIYIRDLLVKNERYRVNSLLEDETGLETARLLT
;
A
#
# COMPACT_ATOMS: atom_id res chain seq x y z
N MET A 1 1.12 37.31 6.51
CA MET A 1 0.26 36.62 5.53
C MET A 1 -0.03 35.21 6.04
N GLU A 2 -1.30 35.00 6.37
CA GLU A 2 -2.10 33.78 6.51
C GLU A 2 -1.45 32.48 7.04
N LYS A 3 -1.74 32.20 8.32
CA LYS A 3 -1.72 30.85 8.91
C LYS A 3 -2.98 30.11 8.43
N SER A 4 -2.85 29.09 7.58
CA SER A 4 -3.99 28.24 7.23
C SER A 4 -4.35 27.32 8.40
N SER A 5 -5.31 27.76 9.21
CA SER A 5 -5.92 26.93 10.24
C SER A 5 -6.96 26.02 9.59
N SER A 6 -6.60 24.76 9.32
CA SER A 6 -7.57 23.76 8.90
C SER A 6 -8.59 23.51 10.01
N SER A 7 -9.84 23.96 9.81
CA SER A 7 -10.98 23.76 10.72
C SER A 7 -11.56 22.34 10.61
N VAL A 8 -10.72 21.33 10.78
CA VAL A 8 -11.16 19.92 10.81
C VAL A 8 -10.87 19.37 12.19
N LYS A 9 -11.90 19.34 13.05
CA LYS A 9 -11.84 18.62 14.33
C LYS A 9 -11.88 17.13 14.02
N LEU A 10 -10.71 16.49 14.07
CA LEU A 10 -10.61 15.04 14.05
C LEU A 10 -11.20 14.47 15.35
N PRO A 11 -11.97 13.37 15.30
CA PRO A 11 -12.50 12.73 16.50
C PRO A 11 -11.36 12.23 17.39
N ASN A 12 -11.45 12.57 18.68
CA ASN A 12 -10.48 12.17 19.68
C ASN A 12 -10.63 10.67 19.95
N ILE A 13 -9.74 9.85 19.39
CA ILE A 13 -9.68 8.42 19.69
C ILE A 13 -8.99 8.31 21.05
N GLU A 14 -9.79 8.15 22.11
CA GLU A 14 -9.28 7.82 23.43
C GLU A 14 -8.39 6.57 23.33
N LYS A 15 -7.09 6.74 23.60
CA LYS A 15 -6.21 5.61 23.91
C LYS A 15 -6.66 5.06 25.24
N LYS A 16 -7.53 4.04 25.23
CA LYS A 16 -7.88 3.30 26.44
C LYS A 16 -6.64 2.59 26.96
N SER A 17 -6.34 2.93 28.20
CA SER A 17 -5.30 2.38 29.04
C SER A 17 -5.43 0.86 29.19
N SER A 18 -4.26 0.26 29.29
CA SER A 18 -3.97 -1.13 29.64
C SER A 18 -4.87 -1.69 30.75
N GLY A 19 -5.68 -2.69 30.42
CA GLY A 19 -6.43 -3.47 31.40
C GLY A 19 -7.13 -4.66 30.75
N GLY A 20 -6.52 -5.84 30.84
CA GLY A 20 -7.17 -7.15 30.67
C GLY A 20 -7.83 -7.44 29.32
N GLU A 21 -7.05 -7.84 28.33
CA GLU A 21 -7.56 -8.34 27.04
C GLU A 21 -8.37 -9.65 27.19
N GLU A 22 -9.70 -9.51 27.38
CA GLU A 22 -10.65 -10.30 26.60
C GLU A 22 -10.65 -9.73 25.17
N GLN A 23 -10.52 -10.59 24.16
CA GLN A 23 -10.64 -10.16 22.77
C GLN A 23 -11.97 -9.40 22.57
N PRO A 24 -11.99 -8.34 21.74
CA PRO A 24 -13.23 -7.62 21.46
C PRO A 24 -14.22 -8.63 20.88
N ARG A 25 -15.27 -8.95 21.65
CA ARG A 25 -16.39 -9.74 21.11
C ARG A 25 -16.89 -8.98 19.89
N GLU A 26 -16.78 -9.57 18.71
CA GLU A 26 -17.44 -9.04 17.53
C GLU A 26 -18.90 -8.79 17.91
N LYS A 27 -19.34 -7.54 17.80
CA LYS A 27 -20.63 -7.08 18.36
C LYS A 27 -21.84 -7.80 17.74
N PHE A 28 -21.62 -8.57 16.67
CA PHE A 28 -22.63 -9.30 15.95
C PHE A 28 -22.30 -10.79 15.94
N HIS A 29 -23.11 -11.60 16.61
CA HIS A 29 -23.10 -13.05 16.49
C HIS A 29 -24.34 -13.45 15.70
N ALA A 30 -24.15 -13.97 14.49
CA ALA A 30 -25.26 -14.50 13.71
C ALA A 30 -25.85 -15.71 14.44
N THR A 31 -27.16 -15.69 14.69
CA THR A 31 -27.92 -16.76 15.32
C THR A 31 -29.08 -17.16 14.43
N ASN A 32 -29.55 -18.41 14.57
CA ASN A 32 -30.73 -18.88 13.84
C ASN A 32 -31.99 -18.16 14.32
N TRP A 33 -32.85 -17.72 13.39
CA TRP A 33 -34.12 -17.08 13.73
C TRP A 33 -35.15 -18.02 14.38
N LYS A 34 -35.02 -19.34 14.18
CA LYS A 34 -35.89 -20.36 14.78
C LYS A 34 -35.04 -21.27 15.65
N SER A 35 -35.47 -21.51 16.89
CA SER A 35 -34.87 -22.49 17.78
C SER A 35 -35.55 -23.85 17.57
N LEU A 36 -34.79 -24.82 17.07
CA LEU A 36 -35.26 -26.19 16.91
C LEU A 36 -34.87 -27.05 18.12
N SER A 37 -35.75 -27.96 18.52
CA SER A 37 -35.42 -28.96 19.54
C SER A 37 -34.35 -29.93 19.04
N LYS A 38 -33.55 -30.49 19.96
CA LYS A 38 -32.52 -31.51 19.61
C LYS A 38 -33.09 -32.67 18.79
N LYS A 39 -34.33 -33.07 19.06
CA LYS A 39 -35.04 -34.13 18.33
C LYS A 39 -35.44 -33.71 16.91
N GLU A 40 -35.74 -32.43 16.70
CA GLU A 40 -36.08 -31.87 15.39
C GLU A 40 -34.84 -31.69 14.53
N ILE A 41 -33.73 -31.23 15.13
CA ILE A 41 -32.42 -31.10 14.46
C ILE A 41 -31.92 -32.45 13.94
N GLN A 42 -32.15 -33.53 14.70
CA GLN A 42 -31.78 -34.89 14.28
C GLN A 42 -32.64 -35.44 13.13
N LYS A 43 -33.88 -34.96 12.99
CA LYS A 43 -34.78 -35.34 11.89
C LYS A 43 -34.51 -34.56 10.60
N LEU A 44 -33.72 -33.49 10.65
CA LEU A 44 -33.35 -32.72 9.46
C LEU A 44 -32.41 -33.50 8.54
N PRO A 45 -32.51 -33.32 7.21
CA PRO A 45 -31.49 -33.76 6.25
C PRO A 45 -30.09 -33.25 6.64
N PRO A 46 -29.01 -34.02 6.39
CA PRO A 46 -27.66 -33.68 6.81
C PRO A 46 -27.19 -32.26 6.42
N GLN A 47 -27.57 -31.82 5.21
CA GLN A 47 -27.24 -30.48 4.70
C GLN A 47 -27.94 -29.36 5.50
N GLN A 48 -29.22 -29.54 5.83
CA GLN A 48 -30.00 -28.57 6.60
C GLN A 48 -29.55 -28.54 8.07
N ARG A 49 -29.25 -29.72 8.64
CA ARG A 49 -28.66 -29.84 9.97
C ARG A 49 -27.31 -29.13 10.06
N SER A 50 -26.43 -29.31 9.07
CA SER A 50 -25.14 -28.62 9.02
C SER A 50 -25.31 -27.11 8.94
N LYS A 51 -26.22 -26.62 8.10
CA LYS A 51 -26.51 -25.19 7.97
C LYS A 51 -27.04 -24.58 9.27
N TYR A 52 -27.90 -25.32 9.98
CA TYR A 52 -28.43 -24.89 11.28
C TYR A 52 -27.32 -24.84 12.35
N LEU A 53 -26.51 -25.89 12.47
CA LEU A 53 -25.45 -25.97 13.48
C LEU A 53 -24.32 -24.95 13.27
N ALA A 54 -24.13 -24.43 12.07
CA ALA A 54 -23.12 -23.41 11.78
C ALA A 54 -23.33 -22.08 12.55
N TYR A 55 -24.58 -21.79 12.94
CA TYR A 55 -24.94 -20.56 13.66
C TYR A 55 -25.34 -20.81 15.12
N GLU A 56 -25.26 -22.07 15.59
CA GLU A 56 -25.44 -22.39 17.01
C GLU A 56 -24.11 -22.25 17.76
N PRO A 57 -24.12 -21.74 19.00
CA PRO A 57 -22.92 -21.73 19.82
C PRO A 57 -22.43 -23.15 20.10
N ALA A 58 -21.11 -23.31 20.19
CA ALA A 58 -20.51 -24.59 20.54
C ALA A 58 -21.05 -25.11 21.89
N PRO A 59 -21.17 -26.45 22.07
CA PRO A 59 -21.53 -27.04 23.36
C PRO A 59 -20.64 -26.50 24.49
N LYS A 60 -21.20 -26.36 25.70
CA LYS A 60 -20.51 -25.78 26.87
C LYS A 60 -19.15 -26.45 27.12
N GLU A 61 -19.10 -27.78 27.07
CA GLU A 61 -17.86 -28.56 27.22
C GLU A 61 -16.80 -28.21 26.16
N CYS A 62 -17.20 -28.05 24.89
CA CYS A 62 -16.31 -27.64 23.82
C CYS A 62 -15.82 -26.20 24.01
N SER A 63 -16.71 -25.30 24.44
CA SER A 63 -16.37 -23.90 24.72
C SER A 63 -15.39 -23.78 25.90
N GLU A 64 -15.60 -24.57 26.95
CA GLU A 64 -14.70 -24.67 28.09
C GLU A 64 -13.32 -25.24 27.69
N ALA A 65 -13.30 -26.30 26.89
CA ALA A 65 -12.06 -26.87 26.35
C ALA A 65 -11.30 -25.87 25.46
N MET A 66 -12.00 -25.14 24.58
CA MET A 66 -11.41 -24.10 23.73
C MET A 66 -10.85 -22.94 24.56
N SER A 67 -11.58 -22.50 25.59
CA SER A 67 -11.10 -21.42 26.47
C SER A 67 -9.90 -21.85 27.31
N ALA A 68 -9.88 -23.08 27.82
CA ALA A 68 -8.73 -23.66 28.51
C ALA A 68 -7.50 -23.77 27.59
N ALA A 69 -7.69 -24.18 26.33
CA ALA A 69 -6.61 -24.24 25.34
C ALA A 69 -6.05 -22.85 25.02
N ARG A 70 -6.91 -21.85 24.80
CA ARG A 70 -6.50 -20.44 24.60
C ARG A 70 -5.74 -19.90 25.80
N LYS A 71 -6.18 -20.24 27.02
CA LYS A 71 -5.51 -19.84 28.27
C LYS A 71 -4.10 -20.44 28.34
N ARG A 72 -3.93 -21.72 28.03
CA ARG A 72 -2.61 -22.38 27.98
C ARG A 72 -1.68 -21.74 26.95
N LEU A 73 -2.18 -21.42 25.76
CA LEU A 73 -1.39 -20.72 24.73
C LEU A 73 -0.94 -19.34 25.20
N LYS A 74 -1.84 -18.57 25.81
CA LYS A 74 -1.53 -17.23 26.35
C LYS A 74 -0.54 -17.30 27.52
N GLU A 75 -0.63 -18.33 28.37
CA GLU A 75 0.33 -18.58 29.45
C GLU A 75 1.70 -18.99 28.91
N LEU A 76 1.74 -19.82 27.87
CA LEU A 76 2.98 -20.23 27.19
C LEU A 76 3.64 -19.07 26.46
N GLU A 77 2.86 -18.18 25.86
CA GLU A 77 3.36 -16.96 25.23
C GLU A 77 3.95 -16.00 26.28
N LYS A 78 3.25 -15.79 27.40
CA LYS A 78 3.75 -15.00 28.53
C LYS A 78 5.02 -15.59 29.15
N SER A 79 5.11 -16.91 29.29
CA SER A 79 6.31 -17.54 29.85
C SER A 79 7.50 -17.40 28.91
N LYS A 80 7.30 -17.57 27.59
CA LYS A 80 8.31 -17.28 26.58
C LYS A 80 8.75 -15.82 26.59
N GLN A 81 7.82 -14.87 26.70
CA GLN A 81 8.13 -13.44 26.79
C GLN A 81 8.94 -13.10 28.05
N LYS A 82 8.64 -13.73 29.18
CA LYS A 82 9.42 -13.55 30.43
C LYS A 82 10.81 -14.17 30.36
N GLN A 83 10.96 -15.26 29.60
CA GLN A 83 12.26 -15.93 29.41
C GLN A 83 13.12 -15.25 28.35
N GLN A 84 12.52 -14.57 27.38
CA GLN A 84 13.23 -13.74 26.43
C GLN A 84 13.79 -12.51 27.15
N LYS A 85 15.12 -12.38 27.17
CA LYS A 85 15.75 -11.11 27.52
C LYS A 85 15.35 -10.08 26.46
N PRO A 86 15.10 -8.81 26.85
CA PRO A 86 14.89 -7.75 25.87
C PRO A 86 16.11 -7.70 24.94
N PRO A 87 15.90 -7.58 23.61
CA PRO A 87 17.00 -7.48 22.68
C PRO A 87 17.89 -6.29 23.04
N PRO A 88 19.21 -6.40 22.84
CA PRO A 88 20.13 -5.28 23.01
C PRO A 88 19.62 -4.02 22.31
N TYR A 89 19.79 -2.87 22.95
CA TYR A 89 19.28 -1.58 22.45
C TYR A 89 19.75 -1.27 21.02
N ASP A 90 20.98 -1.66 20.69
CA ASP A 90 21.56 -1.47 19.36
C ASP A 90 20.84 -2.30 18.28
N GLU A 91 20.39 -3.52 18.60
CA GLU A 91 19.64 -4.36 17.66
C GLU A 91 18.26 -3.77 17.33
N VAL A 92 17.64 -3.11 18.32
CA VAL A 92 16.35 -2.42 18.12
C VAL A 92 16.52 -1.23 17.18
N ILE A 93 17.56 -0.41 17.39
CA ILE A 93 17.87 0.73 16.52
C ILE A 93 18.17 0.27 15.09
N GLU A 94 18.99 -0.76 14.93
CA GLU A 94 19.30 -1.31 13.61
C GLU A 94 18.04 -1.91 12.94
N GLY A 95 17.17 -2.59 13.69
CA GLY A 95 15.89 -3.07 13.19
C GLY A 95 14.98 -1.95 12.66
N GLU A 96 14.93 -0.82 13.36
CA GLU A 96 14.18 0.36 12.91
C GLU A 96 14.79 0.99 11.64
N ARG A 97 16.12 1.09 11.57
CA ARG A 97 16.85 1.56 10.38
C ARG A 97 16.57 0.66 9.18
N HIS A 98 16.69 -0.65 9.35
CA HIS A 98 16.38 -1.63 8.31
C HIS A 98 14.92 -1.53 7.85
N THR A 99 13.98 -1.40 8.78
CA THR A 99 12.56 -1.25 8.44
C THR A 99 12.31 0.01 7.62
N LYS A 100 12.95 1.12 7.98
CA LYS A 100 12.87 2.38 7.24
C LYS A 100 13.44 2.25 5.82
N ILE A 101 14.61 1.63 5.68
CA ILE A 101 15.25 1.37 4.38
C ILE A 101 14.35 0.47 3.53
N ILE A 102 13.83 -0.63 4.08
CA ILE A 102 12.90 -1.52 3.39
C ILE A 102 11.65 -0.76 2.94
N GLY A 103 11.10 0.11 3.78
CA GLY A 103 9.95 0.96 3.43
C GLY A 103 10.24 1.89 2.26
N GLN A 104 11.41 2.54 2.26
CA GLN A 104 11.86 3.40 1.16
C GLN A 104 12.06 2.61 -0.14
N LEU A 105 12.71 1.45 -0.07
CA LEU A 105 12.94 0.59 -1.23
C LEU A 105 11.63 0.08 -1.83
N LYS A 106 10.69 -0.38 -0.98
CA LYS A 106 9.34 -0.80 -1.44
C LYS A 106 8.57 0.35 -2.08
N ALA A 107 8.65 1.56 -1.53
CA ALA A 107 8.01 2.73 -2.12
C ALA A 107 8.63 3.10 -3.48
N ALA A 108 9.95 3.03 -3.60
CA ALA A 108 10.66 3.25 -4.85
C ALA A 108 10.28 2.19 -5.90
N GLU A 109 10.22 0.92 -5.51
CA GLU A 109 9.81 -0.18 -6.38
C GLU A 109 8.36 0.01 -6.89
N ALA A 110 7.42 0.33 -6.00
CA ALA A 110 6.03 0.56 -6.37
C ALA A 110 5.88 1.73 -7.37
N ARG A 111 6.60 2.84 -7.13
CA ARG A 111 6.66 3.97 -8.07
C ARG A 111 7.24 3.54 -9.42
N ASN A 112 8.34 2.79 -9.41
CA ASN A 112 8.95 2.31 -10.65
C ASN A 112 8.03 1.36 -11.42
N ARG A 113 7.29 0.48 -10.74
CA ARG A 113 6.29 -0.41 -11.35
C ARG A 113 5.18 0.37 -12.05
N ILE A 114 4.63 1.39 -11.39
CA ILE A 114 3.61 2.28 -11.99
C ILE A 114 4.19 3.01 -13.21
N ARG A 115 5.41 3.55 -13.09
CA ARG A 115 6.09 4.23 -14.19
C ARG A 115 6.29 3.32 -15.39
N LEU A 116 6.78 2.09 -15.18
CA LEU A 116 6.98 1.10 -16.23
C LEU A 116 5.65 0.70 -16.89
N MET A 117 4.59 0.49 -16.10
CA MET A 117 3.26 0.19 -16.62
C MET A 117 2.75 1.32 -17.52
N ARG A 118 2.86 2.59 -17.06
CA ARG A 118 2.48 3.76 -17.86
C ARG A 118 3.29 3.88 -19.14
N LEU A 119 4.61 3.65 -19.06
CA LEU A 119 5.48 3.70 -20.24
C LEU A 119 5.11 2.61 -21.25
N ARG A 120 4.86 1.38 -20.79
CA ARG A 120 4.39 0.28 -21.65
C ARG A 120 3.05 0.61 -22.29
N TYR A 121 2.10 1.14 -21.52
CA TYR A 121 0.80 1.55 -22.05
C TYR A 121 0.95 2.61 -23.15
N GLN A 122 1.76 3.64 -22.92
CA GLN A 122 2.02 4.68 -23.92
C GLN A 122 2.65 4.12 -25.19
N ASN A 123 3.66 3.26 -25.06
CA ASN A 123 4.33 2.63 -26.20
C ASN A 123 3.39 1.69 -26.98
N ASN A 124 2.57 0.90 -26.28
CA ASN A 124 1.62 0.01 -26.92
C ASN A 124 0.53 0.82 -27.63
N ARG A 125 -0.02 1.85 -26.97
CA ARG A 125 -1.02 2.72 -27.56
C ARG A 125 -0.50 3.42 -28.82
N SER A 126 0.72 3.93 -28.81
CA SER A 126 1.30 4.54 -30.02
C SER A 126 1.51 3.51 -31.13
N SER A 127 1.99 2.31 -30.79
CA SER A 127 2.16 1.22 -31.75
C SER A 127 0.82 0.77 -32.37
N GLU A 128 -0.24 0.66 -31.57
CA GLU A 128 -1.59 0.28 -32.02
C GLU A 128 -2.17 1.34 -32.96
N VAL A 129 -2.07 2.62 -32.59
CA VAL A 129 -2.54 3.73 -33.44
C VAL A 129 -1.79 3.75 -34.77
N ASN A 130 -0.47 3.59 -34.74
CA ASN A 130 0.34 3.51 -35.96
C ASN A 130 -0.04 2.32 -36.84
N HIS A 131 -0.32 1.17 -36.23
CA HIS A 131 -0.80 -0.01 -36.93
C HIS A 131 -2.15 0.24 -37.60
N LEU A 132 -3.11 0.83 -36.88
CA LEU A 132 -4.42 1.19 -37.43
C LEU A 132 -4.32 2.16 -38.61
N ILE A 133 -3.41 3.13 -38.56
CA ILE A 133 -3.12 4.04 -39.67
C ILE A 133 -2.52 3.27 -40.86
N GLY A 134 -1.59 2.36 -40.61
CA GLY A 134 -0.94 1.53 -41.64
C GLY A 134 -1.89 0.54 -42.31
N CYS A 135 -2.91 0.05 -41.60
CA CYS A 135 -3.91 -0.86 -42.14
C CYS A 135 -5.04 -0.18 -42.93
N GLN A 136 -5.01 1.14 -43.09
CA GLN A 136 -6.04 1.82 -43.88
C GLN A 136 -5.95 1.42 -45.37
N PRO A 137 -7.09 1.22 -46.06
CA PRO A 137 -7.10 0.67 -47.41
C PRO A 137 -6.58 1.66 -48.47
N THR A 138 -6.50 2.96 -48.16
CA THR A 138 -5.93 3.97 -49.06
C THR A 138 -5.06 4.96 -48.30
N ALA A 139 -4.02 5.49 -48.95
CA ALA A 139 -3.12 6.49 -48.38
C ALA A 139 -3.87 7.75 -47.89
N LEU A 140 -4.89 8.20 -48.63
CA LEU A 140 -5.71 9.34 -48.22
C LEU A 140 -6.45 9.10 -46.90
N LYS A 141 -6.96 7.88 -46.67
CA LYS A 141 -7.62 7.51 -45.40
C LYS A 141 -6.60 7.43 -44.26
N ALA A 142 -5.40 6.89 -44.52
CA ALA A 142 -4.31 6.87 -43.54
C ALA A 142 -3.93 8.29 -43.08
N VAL A 143 -3.71 9.21 -44.02
CA VAL A 143 -3.37 10.61 -43.72
C VAL A 143 -4.49 11.32 -42.97
N ARG A 144 -5.76 11.12 -43.37
CA ARG A 144 -6.91 11.67 -42.64
C ARG A 144 -6.96 11.14 -41.20
N LEU A 145 -6.81 9.83 -41.01
CA LEU A 145 -6.79 9.24 -39.67
C LEU A 145 -5.63 9.79 -38.83
N GLN A 146 -4.44 9.92 -39.41
CA GLN A 146 -3.27 10.50 -38.74
C GLN A 146 -3.53 11.94 -38.29
N SER A 147 -4.22 12.75 -39.09
CA SER A 147 -4.53 14.15 -38.74
C SER A 147 -5.48 14.30 -37.54
N LEU A 148 -6.25 13.25 -37.21
CA LEU A 148 -7.12 13.21 -36.03
C LEU A 148 -6.37 12.78 -34.76
N VAL A 149 -5.16 12.23 -34.89
CA VAL A 149 -4.34 11.80 -33.75
C VAL A 149 -3.59 13.01 -33.20
N PRO A 150 -3.60 13.23 -31.87
CA PRO A 150 -2.81 14.29 -31.27
C PRO A 150 -1.32 14.14 -31.63
N PRO A 151 -0.63 15.22 -32.03
CA PRO A 151 0.78 15.16 -32.34
C PRO A 151 1.56 14.83 -31.06
N SER A 152 2.21 13.66 -31.00
CA SER A 152 3.17 13.37 -29.95
C SER A 152 4.47 14.08 -30.30
N PRO A 153 4.97 15.03 -29.47
CA PRO A 153 6.27 15.62 -29.73
C PRO A 153 7.31 14.51 -29.68
N ASP A 154 8.13 14.42 -30.73
CA ASP A 154 9.30 13.57 -30.69
C ASP A 154 10.16 13.98 -29.50
N LYS A 155 10.75 12.99 -28.82
CA LYS A 155 11.69 13.28 -27.74
C LYS A 155 12.87 14.02 -28.37
N ILE A 156 12.91 15.33 -28.19
CA ILE A 156 14.05 16.15 -28.57
C ILE A 156 15.21 15.70 -27.66
N TYR A 157 16.09 14.88 -28.23
CA TYR A 157 17.31 14.47 -27.54
C TYR A 157 18.33 15.59 -27.71
N ILE A 158 18.28 16.56 -26.79
CA ILE A 158 19.35 17.54 -26.67
C ILE A 158 20.55 16.80 -26.13
N ARG A 159 21.55 16.57 -26.98
CA ARG A 159 22.83 15.99 -26.55
C ARG A 159 23.46 16.95 -25.57
N ASP A 160 23.84 16.40 -24.43
CA ASP A 160 24.60 17.17 -23.46
C ASP A 160 26.04 17.26 -23.93
N LEU A 161 26.44 18.47 -24.33
CA LEU A 161 27.77 18.74 -24.87
C LEU A 161 28.79 19.06 -23.78
N LEU A 162 28.35 19.20 -22.52
CA LEU A 162 29.23 19.59 -21.42
C LEU A 162 30.02 18.39 -20.89
N VAL A 163 31.34 18.49 -20.95
CA VAL A 163 32.27 17.58 -20.28
C VAL A 163 32.13 17.72 -18.76
N LYS A 164 32.50 16.69 -18.00
CA LYS A 164 32.33 16.65 -16.52
C LYS A 164 32.83 17.92 -15.81
N ASN A 165 33.98 18.45 -16.22
CA ASN A 165 34.57 19.67 -15.62
C ASN A 165 33.78 20.93 -16.00
N GLU A 166 33.28 21.01 -17.23
CA GLU A 166 32.46 22.12 -17.70
C GLU A 166 31.10 22.13 -16.99
N ARG A 167 30.50 20.96 -16.80
CA ARG A 167 29.26 20.82 -16.02
C ARG A 167 29.45 21.23 -14.56
N TYR A 168 30.56 20.79 -13.95
CA TYR A 168 30.88 21.19 -12.58
C TYR A 168 30.98 22.72 -12.49
N ARG A 169 31.74 23.35 -13.39
CA ARG A 169 31.86 24.80 -13.47
C ARG A 169 30.52 25.49 -13.71
N VAL A 170 29.69 25.00 -14.62
CA VAL A 170 28.35 25.56 -14.89
C VAL A 170 27.45 25.45 -13.66
N ASN A 171 27.48 24.32 -12.95
CA ASN A 171 26.69 24.15 -11.73
C ASN A 171 27.19 25.10 -10.63
N SER A 172 28.50 25.22 -10.43
CA SER A 172 29.07 26.18 -9.49
C SER A 172 28.63 27.61 -9.81
N LEU A 173 28.64 27.99 -11.08
CA LEU A 173 28.16 29.30 -11.55
C LEU A 173 26.65 29.50 -11.37
N LEU A 174 25.84 28.44 -11.44
CA LEU A 174 24.39 28.51 -11.24
C LEU A 174 24.01 28.55 -9.75
N GLU A 175 24.81 27.90 -8.90
CA GLU A 175 24.64 27.86 -7.45
C GLU A 175 25.25 29.10 -6.76
N ASP A 176 26.07 29.88 -7.47
CA ASP A 176 26.62 31.14 -7.00
C ASP A 176 25.57 32.26 -6.98
N GLU A 177 24.76 32.28 -5.91
CA GLU A 177 23.78 33.35 -5.64
C GLU A 177 24.42 34.72 -5.38
N THR A 178 25.70 34.71 -4.99
CA THR A 178 26.45 35.91 -4.56
C THR A 178 27.31 36.54 -5.66
N GLY A 179 27.44 35.88 -6.82
CA GLY A 179 28.28 36.34 -7.92
C GLY A 179 29.79 36.31 -7.64
N LEU A 180 30.24 35.59 -6.60
CA LEU A 180 31.64 35.47 -6.19
C LEU A 180 32.54 34.86 -7.29
N GLU A 181 32.01 33.91 -8.05
CA GLU A 181 32.74 33.23 -9.12
C GLU A 181 32.84 34.05 -10.42
N THR A 182 31.95 35.02 -10.61
CA THR A 182 31.89 35.82 -11.86
C THR A 182 32.25 37.28 -11.67
N ALA A 183 32.48 37.74 -10.44
CA ALA A 183 32.65 39.15 -10.08
C ALA A 183 31.56 40.05 -10.69
N ARG A 184 30.37 39.49 -10.97
CA ARG A 184 29.22 40.25 -11.45
C ARG A 184 28.59 40.91 -10.24
N LEU A 185 28.79 42.22 -10.13
CA LEU A 185 27.99 43.05 -9.24
C LEU A 185 26.54 42.98 -9.74
N LEU A 186 25.71 42.16 -9.08
CA LEU A 186 24.27 42.18 -9.28
C LEU A 186 23.75 43.47 -8.61
N THR A 187 23.67 44.54 -9.39
CA THR A 187 22.91 45.75 -9.03
C THR A 187 21.42 45.53 -9.23
#